data_AF-A0A922IDR8-F1
#
_entry.id   AF-A0A922IDR8-F1
#
_cell.length_a   1.000
_cell.length_b   1.000
_cell.length_c   1.000
_cell.angle_alpha   90.00
_cell.angle_beta   90.00
_cell.angle_gamma   90.00
#
_symmetry.space_group_name_H-M   'P 1'
#
loop_
_entity.id
_entity.type
_entity.pdbx_description
1 polymer ?
#
loop_
_entity_poly.entity_id
_entity_poly.type
_entity_poly.pdbx_seq_one_letter_code
_entity_poly.pdbx_strand_id
1 'polypeptide(L)'
;MHSGTDITDVSIWRSYFIANEWIELSVRRRINIGLHLFLIIFVLETEEFHKFCKLAPQSYLNLLPNKNYADEIPECIAIRIPTIASLYIIMILIQYFYKKFFKENFICNKLNEFIDLCSVSNISVFCLRYKKYGYYIHGISPHGQSDVNMLEMYRLLDMEESDLCSKRGLLPNTDQQTFEMYLPSIIHELLKEYRRRLLETAAISHNNNNNKRPINTFGNLNLGELDMAKMVSTYVQINNFLINFIAHMLDKADYRVQDKTSMESMLDFESSSVSQGIGYFYNDSNNLFENILFSGLETTLITLELITFIIVDLLSHDYIIDAFVTYLLSLFIQSLYGRFARKNLVQKTLVDERFLF
;
A
#
# COMPACT_ATOMS: atom_id res chain seq x y z
N MET A 1 -20.95 -27.25 0.74
CA MET A 1 -22.14 -26.54 0.20
C MET A 1 -22.30 -25.27 1.01
N HIS A 2 -21.71 -24.15 0.56
CA HIS A 2 -22.02 -22.86 1.17
C HIS A 2 -23.42 -22.47 0.71
N SER A 3 -24.39 -22.52 1.63
CA SER A 3 -25.64 -21.80 1.46
C SER A 3 -25.27 -20.33 1.27
N GLY A 4 -25.49 -19.79 0.08
CA GLY A 4 -25.29 -18.38 -0.21
C GLY A 4 -26.15 -17.56 0.75
N THR A 5 -25.52 -17.03 1.79
CA THR A 5 -26.04 -15.86 2.48
C THR A 5 -26.11 -14.78 1.43
N ASP A 6 -27.31 -14.24 1.18
CA ASP A 6 -27.45 -13.08 0.33
C ASP A 6 -26.49 -12.02 0.85
N ILE A 7 -25.62 -11.47 -0.01
CA ILE A 7 -24.60 -10.48 0.35
C ILE A 7 -25.22 -9.28 1.08
N THR A 8 -26.53 -9.06 0.92
CA THR A 8 -27.33 -8.05 1.60
C THR A 8 -27.42 -8.24 3.12
N ASP A 9 -27.24 -9.45 3.62
CA ASP A 9 -27.31 -9.78 5.06
C ASP A 9 -25.95 -9.64 5.75
N VAL A 10 -24.89 -9.42 4.99
CA VAL A 10 -23.53 -9.23 5.52
C VAL A 10 -23.35 -7.80 5.99
N SER A 11 -22.89 -7.63 7.24
CA SER A 11 -22.60 -6.32 7.81
C SER A 11 -21.56 -5.56 6.98
N ILE A 12 -21.96 -4.39 6.45
CA ILE A 12 -21.08 -3.49 5.70
C ILE A 12 -19.95 -2.92 6.57
N TRP A 13 -20.11 -2.93 7.90
CA TRP A 13 -19.10 -2.44 8.86
C TRP A 13 -17.78 -3.19 8.74
N ARG A 14 -17.82 -4.49 8.41
CA ARG A 14 -16.61 -5.27 8.13
C ARG A 14 -15.80 -4.62 7.00
N SER A 15 -16.48 -4.22 5.91
CA SER A 15 -15.83 -3.57 4.76
C SER A 15 -15.30 -2.18 5.11
N TYR A 16 -16.03 -1.40 5.90
CA TYR A 16 -15.55 -0.09 6.37
C TYR A 16 -14.30 -0.23 7.26
N PHE A 17 -14.28 -1.22 8.15
CA PHE A 17 -13.16 -1.47 9.03
C PHE A 17 -11.90 -1.83 8.24
N ILE A 18 -11.99 -2.81 7.34
CA ILE A 18 -10.88 -3.20 6.46
C ILE A 18 -10.44 -2.04 5.55
N ALA A 19 -11.37 -1.24 5.04
CA ALA A 19 -11.05 -0.08 4.21
C ALA A 19 -10.24 0.98 4.96
N ASN A 20 -10.57 1.25 6.23
CA ASN A 20 -9.82 2.18 7.08
C ASN A 20 -8.41 1.67 7.36
N GLU A 21 -8.28 0.41 7.77
CA GLU A 21 -6.99 -0.22 8.04
C GLU A 21 -6.12 -0.26 6.77
N TRP A 22 -6.72 -0.49 5.60
CA TRP A 22 -6.01 -0.40 4.33
C TRP A 22 -5.48 1.01 4.03
N ILE A 23 -6.23 2.07 4.37
CA ILE A 23 -5.77 3.46 4.19
C ILE A 23 -4.62 3.77 5.14
N GLU A 24 -4.72 3.38 6.41
CA GLU A 24 -3.64 3.57 7.37
C GLU A 24 -2.37 2.85 6.90
N LEU A 25 -2.53 1.60 6.46
CA LEU A 25 -1.44 0.79 5.93
C LEU A 25 -0.84 1.38 4.65
N SER A 26 -1.68 1.95 3.77
CA SER A 26 -1.25 2.56 2.51
C SER A 26 -0.32 3.75 2.70
N VAL A 27 -0.49 4.56 3.75
CA VAL A 27 0.28 5.80 3.98
C VAL A 27 1.49 5.58 4.91
N ARG A 28 1.59 4.38 5.50
CA ARG A 28 2.65 4.04 6.44
C ARG A 28 4.00 3.97 5.73
N ARG A 29 4.98 4.69 6.29
CA ARG A 29 6.38 4.58 5.88
C ARG A 29 7.17 3.56 6.70
N ARG A 30 8.20 3.00 6.07
CA ARG A 30 9.23 2.25 6.79
C ARG A 30 10.14 3.22 7.55
N ILE A 31 10.61 4.28 6.92
CA ILE A 31 11.57 5.20 7.52
C ILE A 31 10.86 6.41 8.14
N ASN A 32 11.33 6.86 9.30
CA ASN A 32 10.90 8.12 9.88
C ASN A 32 11.80 9.23 9.35
N ILE A 33 11.31 9.97 8.34
CA ILE A 33 12.08 11.03 7.69
C ILE A 33 12.48 12.17 8.64
N GLY A 34 11.62 12.53 9.59
CA GLY A 34 11.94 13.61 10.55
C GLY A 34 13.12 13.23 11.45
N LEU A 35 13.11 12.01 11.98
CA LEU A 35 14.23 11.49 12.76
C LEU A 35 15.49 11.33 11.90
N HIS A 36 15.34 10.90 10.64
CA HIS A 36 16.46 10.78 9.71
C HIS A 36 17.16 12.12 9.46
N LEU A 37 16.40 13.13 9.06
CA LEU A 37 16.94 14.46 8.77
C LEU A 37 17.56 15.11 10.02
N PHE A 38 16.91 14.95 11.18
CA PHE A 38 17.47 15.42 12.45
C PHE A 38 18.86 14.82 12.75
N LEU A 39 19.00 13.50 12.60
CA LEU A 39 20.27 12.83 12.84
C LEU A 39 21.34 13.21 11.79
N ILE A 40 20.94 13.42 10.54
CA ILE A 40 21.85 13.87 9.49
C ILE A 40 22.39 15.27 9.79
N ILE A 41 21.52 16.23 10.11
CA ILE A 41 21.95 17.58 10.51
C ILE A 41 22.93 17.50 11.67
N PHE A 42 22.62 16.70 12.70
CA PHE A 42 23.49 16.55 13.86
C PHE A 42 24.91 16.08 13.51
N VAL A 43 25.06 15.21 12.51
CA VAL A 43 26.36 14.73 12.04
C VAL A 43 27.05 15.76 11.13
N LEU A 44 26.31 16.40 10.22
CA LEU A 44 26.85 17.35 9.26
C LEU A 44 27.31 18.66 9.90
N GLU A 45 26.65 19.11 10.97
CA GLU A 45 27.00 20.35 11.70
C GLU A 45 28.26 20.18 12.59
N THR A 46 28.92 19.03 12.55
CA THR A 46 30.13 18.81 13.35
C THR A 46 31.37 19.49 12.75
N GLU A 47 32.23 20.07 13.59
CA GLU A 47 33.49 20.67 13.13
C GLU A 47 34.38 19.69 12.34
N GLU A 48 34.32 18.41 12.68
CA GLU A 48 35.09 17.37 12.00
C GLU A 48 34.59 17.13 10.57
N PHE A 49 33.29 17.23 10.33
CA PHE A 49 32.72 17.14 9.00
C PHE A 49 33.18 18.30 8.11
N HIS A 50 33.12 19.54 8.63
CA HIS A 50 33.62 20.71 7.92
C HIS A 50 35.12 20.60 7.60
N LYS A 51 35.95 20.12 8.53
CA LYS A 51 37.38 19.88 8.29
C LYS A 51 37.62 18.82 7.22
N PHE A 52 36.82 17.76 7.18
CA PHE A 52 36.95 16.68 6.21
C PHE A 52 36.66 17.15 4.78
N CYS A 53 35.77 18.12 4.61
CA CYS A 53 35.33 18.60 3.31
C CYS A 53 36.23 19.71 2.71
N LYS A 54 37.24 20.17 3.45
CA LYS A 54 38.21 21.18 2.98
C LYS A 54 39.13 20.61 1.91
N LEU A 55 39.59 21.47 0.99
CA LEU A 55 40.52 21.08 -0.09
C LEU A 55 41.87 20.57 0.41
N ALA A 56 42.31 21.02 1.59
CA ALA A 56 43.57 20.62 2.19
C ALA A 56 43.41 19.35 3.07
N PRO A 57 44.40 18.45 3.07
CA PRO A 57 44.35 17.24 3.89
C PRO A 57 44.31 17.58 5.38
N GLN A 58 43.56 16.80 6.16
CA GLN A 58 43.34 17.03 7.60
C GLN A 58 44.66 17.07 8.41
N SER A 59 45.66 16.29 8.00
CA SER A 59 47.00 16.33 8.60
C SER A 59 47.67 17.70 8.47
N TYR A 60 47.47 18.40 7.35
CA TYR A 60 47.96 19.76 7.13
C TYR A 60 47.15 20.78 7.96
N LEU A 61 45.83 20.61 8.03
CA LEU A 61 44.97 21.47 8.84
C LEU A 61 45.32 21.44 10.33
N ASN A 62 45.65 20.27 10.87
CA ASN A 62 46.03 20.11 12.28
C ASN A 62 47.42 20.68 12.61
N LEU A 63 48.27 20.90 11.60
CA LEU A 63 49.61 21.47 11.75
C LEU A 63 49.64 22.99 11.60
N LEU A 64 48.52 23.62 11.19
CA LEU A 64 48.44 25.07 11.05
C LEU A 64 48.48 25.75 12.43
N PRO A 65 49.44 26.66 12.66
CA PRO A 65 49.62 27.31 13.97
C PRO A 65 48.51 28.30 14.32
N ASN A 66 47.66 28.68 13.36
CA ASN A 66 46.57 29.62 13.56
C ASN A 66 45.30 29.11 12.88
N LYS A 67 44.22 28.92 13.67
CA LYS A 67 42.94 28.36 13.20
C LYS A 67 42.29 29.21 12.10
N ASN A 68 42.53 30.51 12.10
CA ASN A 68 41.94 31.44 11.12
C ASN A 68 42.32 31.09 9.67
N TYR A 69 43.54 30.60 9.41
CA TYR A 69 43.94 30.18 8.06
C TYR A 69 43.28 28.87 7.62
N ALA A 70 42.89 28.02 8.57
CA ALA A 70 42.20 26.79 8.23
C ALA A 70 40.80 27.08 7.69
N ASP A 71 40.14 28.15 8.15
CA ASP A 71 38.77 28.54 7.75
C ASP A 71 38.72 29.30 6.42
N GLU A 72 39.86 29.85 5.97
CA GLU A 72 40.00 30.46 4.64
C GLU A 72 40.12 29.42 3.50
N ILE A 73 40.33 28.14 3.82
CA ILE A 73 40.47 27.08 2.81
C ILE A 73 39.08 26.68 2.29
N PRO A 74 38.82 26.80 0.98
CA PRO A 74 37.52 26.48 0.42
C PRO A 74 37.22 24.98 0.52
N GLU A 75 35.93 24.68 0.62
CA GLU A 75 35.44 23.31 0.57
C GLU A 75 35.51 22.75 -0.85
N CYS A 76 35.86 21.45 -0.94
CA CYS A 76 35.87 20.74 -2.19
C CYS A 76 34.51 20.08 -2.43
N ILE A 77 33.73 20.61 -3.37
CA ILE A 77 32.40 20.09 -3.73
C ILE A 77 32.46 18.60 -4.10
N ALA A 78 33.52 18.17 -4.79
CA ALA A 78 33.71 16.78 -5.21
C ALA A 78 33.90 15.81 -4.03
N ILE A 79 34.29 16.29 -2.84
CA ILE A 79 34.39 15.49 -1.61
C ILE A 79 33.11 15.65 -0.79
N ARG A 80 32.60 16.89 -0.66
CA ARG A 80 31.41 17.22 0.12
C ARG A 80 30.19 16.39 -0.31
N ILE A 81 29.79 16.45 -1.58
CA ILE A 81 28.54 15.81 -2.05
C ILE A 81 28.55 14.29 -1.88
N PRO A 82 29.59 13.55 -2.31
CA PRO A 82 29.64 12.10 -2.07
C PRO A 82 29.66 11.74 -0.58
N THR A 83 30.30 12.56 0.26
CA THR A 83 30.34 12.32 1.70
C THR A 83 28.95 12.48 2.32
N ILE A 84 28.24 13.57 2.00
CA ILE A 84 26.84 13.77 2.42
C ILE A 84 25.96 12.60 1.97
N ALA A 85 26.05 12.22 0.69
CA ALA A 85 25.26 11.12 0.15
C ALA A 85 25.56 9.78 0.84
N SER A 86 26.83 9.50 1.12
CA SER A 86 27.24 8.28 1.83
C SER A 86 26.70 8.24 3.27
N LEU A 87 26.78 9.35 4.01
CA LEU A 87 26.25 9.46 5.36
C LEU A 87 24.73 9.30 5.37
N TYR A 88 24.04 9.94 4.42
CA TYR A 88 22.59 9.79 4.23
C TYR A 88 22.19 8.32 4.03
N ILE A 89 22.85 7.62 3.09
CA ILE A 89 22.59 6.20 2.81
C ILE A 89 22.92 5.32 4.04
N ILE A 90 24.04 5.54 4.71
CA ILE A 90 24.43 4.77 5.91
C ILE A 90 23.37 4.93 7.01
N MET A 91 22.89 6.15 7.26
CA MET A 91 21.86 6.40 8.27
C MET A 91 20.51 5.76 7.92
N ILE A 92 20.14 5.73 6.63
CA ILE A 92 18.98 4.97 6.15
C ILE A 92 19.16 3.47 6.39
N LEU A 93 20.33 2.91 6.08
CA LEU A 93 20.60 1.49 6.29
C LEU A 93 20.52 1.13 7.77
N ILE A 94 21.01 1.98 8.66
CA ILE A 94 20.89 1.80 10.12
C ILE A 94 19.42 1.81 10.53
N GLN A 95 18.62 2.77 10.08
CA GLN A 95 17.19 2.82 10.41
C GLN A 95 16.41 1.63 9.84
N TYR A 96 16.72 1.24 8.60
CA TYR A 96 16.11 0.09 7.95
C TYR A 96 16.44 -1.19 8.71
N PHE A 97 17.70 -1.40 9.06
CA PHE A 97 18.12 -2.56 9.86
C PHE A 97 17.45 -2.56 11.23
N TYR A 98 17.40 -1.41 11.91
CA TYR A 98 16.72 -1.30 13.19
C TYR A 98 15.25 -1.68 13.09
N LYS A 99 14.54 -1.15 12.09
CA LYS A 99 13.11 -1.43 11.92
C LYS A 99 12.84 -2.88 11.52
N LYS A 100 13.57 -3.41 10.53
CA LYS A 100 13.39 -4.78 10.07
C LYS A 100 13.75 -5.79 11.15
N PHE A 101 14.92 -5.63 11.77
CA PHE A 101 15.43 -6.60 12.72
C PHE A 101 14.73 -6.52 14.08
N PHE A 102 14.48 -5.31 14.62
CA PHE A 102 13.89 -5.18 15.95
C PHE A 102 12.37 -5.01 15.93
N LYS A 103 11.84 -4.15 15.05
CA LYS A 103 10.40 -3.82 15.10
C LYS A 103 9.53 -4.89 14.43
N GLU A 104 9.90 -5.29 13.21
CA GLU A 104 9.07 -6.21 12.42
C GLU A 104 9.20 -7.66 12.91
N ASN A 105 10.40 -8.09 13.33
CA ASN A 105 10.59 -9.46 13.82
C ASN A 105 10.19 -9.69 15.29
N PHE A 106 10.36 -8.70 16.19
CA PHE A 106 10.13 -8.91 17.63
C PHE A 106 8.89 -8.21 18.18
N ILE A 107 8.38 -7.17 17.54
CA ILE A 107 7.30 -6.34 18.10
C ILE A 107 6.00 -6.54 17.33
N CYS A 108 5.92 -6.03 16.10
CA CYS A 108 4.68 -5.99 15.32
C CYS A 108 4.98 -5.94 13.82
N ASN A 109 4.46 -6.92 13.07
CA ASN A 109 4.37 -6.83 11.61
C ASN A 109 2.95 -6.40 11.22
N LYS A 110 2.80 -5.13 10.85
CA LYS A 110 1.51 -4.55 10.48
C LYS A 110 0.89 -5.18 9.23
N LEU A 111 1.68 -5.76 8.34
CA LEU A 111 1.15 -6.47 7.17
C LEU A 111 0.47 -7.77 7.60
N ASN A 112 1.07 -8.51 8.53
CA ASN A 112 0.51 -9.74 9.08
C ASN A 112 -0.76 -9.44 9.90
N GLU A 113 -0.73 -8.41 10.75
CA GLU A 113 -1.92 -7.96 11.49
C GLU A 113 -3.08 -7.62 10.55
N PHE A 114 -2.80 -7.02 9.39
CA PHE A 114 -3.83 -6.73 8.38
C PHE A 114 -4.39 -8.01 7.73
N ILE A 115 -3.55 -9.01 7.43
CA ILE A 115 -3.99 -10.31 6.89
C ILE A 115 -4.87 -11.04 7.91
N ASP A 116 -4.42 -11.09 9.17
CA ASP A 116 -5.18 -11.68 10.27
C ASP A 116 -6.54 -11.00 10.39
N LEU A 117 -6.55 -9.67 10.34
CA LEU A 117 -7.78 -8.91 10.41
C LEU A 117 -8.74 -9.21 9.24
N CYS A 118 -8.21 -9.36 8.03
CA CYS A 118 -9.01 -9.78 6.86
C CYS A 118 -9.70 -11.12 7.12
N SER A 119 -8.97 -12.09 7.69
CA SER A 119 -9.51 -13.41 8.01
C SER A 119 -10.56 -13.38 9.11
N VAL A 120 -10.31 -12.65 10.20
CA VAL A 120 -11.26 -12.48 11.31
C VAL A 120 -12.51 -11.74 10.85
N SER A 121 -12.37 -10.76 9.95
CA SER A 121 -13.50 -10.00 9.40
C SER A 121 -14.26 -10.75 8.30
N ASN A 122 -13.76 -11.90 7.84
CA ASN A 122 -14.29 -12.65 6.70
C ASN A 122 -14.34 -11.83 5.40
N ILE A 123 -13.28 -11.07 5.12
CA ILE A 123 -13.16 -10.22 3.92
C ILE A 123 -11.87 -10.56 3.17
N SER A 124 -12.02 -10.94 1.91
CA SER A 124 -10.88 -11.06 0.99
C SER A 124 -10.62 -9.75 0.27
N VAL A 125 -9.34 -9.41 0.07
CA VAL A 125 -8.92 -8.19 -0.61
C VAL A 125 -8.35 -8.53 -1.97
N PHE A 126 -8.91 -7.93 -3.02
CA PHE A 126 -8.48 -8.14 -4.40
C PHE A 126 -7.89 -6.83 -4.96
N CYS A 127 -6.56 -6.80 -5.10
CA CYS A 127 -5.82 -5.62 -5.52
C CYS A 127 -5.24 -5.82 -6.93
N LEU A 128 -5.43 -4.83 -7.82
CA LEU A 128 -4.78 -4.79 -9.12
C LEU A 128 -3.79 -3.64 -9.19
N ARG A 129 -2.50 -3.95 -9.39
CA ARG A 129 -1.43 -2.97 -9.67
C ARG A 129 -1.42 -2.58 -11.14
N TYR A 130 -1.53 -3.57 -12.02
CA TYR A 130 -1.65 -3.40 -13.47
C TYR A 130 -2.92 -4.10 -13.98
N LYS A 131 -3.16 -4.03 -15.30
CA LYS A 131 -4.40 -4.59 -15.89
C LYS A 131 -4.57 -6.09 -15.65
N LYS A 132 -3.47 -6.85 -15.71
CA LYS A 132 -3.46 -8.31 -15.56
C LYS A 132 -2.73 -8.76 -14.28
N TYR A 133 -2.15 -7.85 -13.53
CA TYR A 133 -1.24 -8.20 -12.43
C TYR A 133 -1.65 -7.50 -11.15
N GLY A 134 -1.58 -8.21 -10.04
CA GLY A 134 -1.98 -7.70 -8.74
C GLY A 134 -1.73 -8.68 -7.61
N TYR A 135 -2.41 -8.48 -6.49
CA TYR A 135 -2.28 -9.31 -5.30
C TYR A 135 -3.66 -9.64 -4.74
N TYR A 136 -3.78 -10.81 -4.15
CA TYR A 136 -4.97 -11.29 -3.49
C TYR A 136 -4.63 -11.69 -2.07
N ILE A 137 -5.42 -11.18 -1.13
CA ILE A 137 -5.37 -11.53 0.28
C ILE A 137 -6.64 -12.33 0.56
N HIS A 138 -6.46 -13.60 0.86
CA HIS A 138 -7.51 -14.51 1.22
C HIS A 138 -7.88 -14.31 2.68
N GLY A 139 -9.09 -13.82 2.91
CA GLY A 139 -9.60 -13.52 4.24
C GLY A 139 -10.89 -14.26 4.54
N ILE A 140 -11.07 -15.49 4.07
CA ILE A 140 -12.20 -16.31 4.51
C ILE A 140 -11.93 -16.76 5.95
N SER A 141 -12.87 -16.49 6.85
CA SER A 141 -12.79 -16.97 8.24
C SER A 141 -12.92 -18.49 8.25
N PRO A 142 -12.04 -19.24 8.95
CA PRO A 142 -12.16 -20.68 9.17
C PRO A 142 -13.54 -21.12 9.68
N HIS A 143 -14.20 -20.26 10.45
CA HIS A 143 -15.47 -20.54 11.09
C HIS A 143 -16.67 -20.07 10.25
N GLY A 144 -16.44 -19.35 9.15
CA GLY A 144 -17.49 -18.78 8.29
C GLY A 144 -18.35 -17.69 8.94
N GLN A 145 -17.99 -17.25 10.15
CA GLN A 145 -18.68 -16.22 10.93
C GLN A 145 -17.67 -15.20 11.43
N SER A 146 -18.09 -13.93 11.54
CA SER A 146 -17.24 -12.83 12.03
C SER A 146 -17.96 -11.78 12.88
N ASP A 147 -19.27 -11.58 12.74
CA ASP A 147 -20.06 -10.72 13.65
C ASP A 147 -20.53 -11.53 14.87
N VAL A 148 -19.59 -11.91 15.74
CA VAL A 148 -19.86 -12.72 16.93
C VAL A 148 -19.71 -11.92 18.22
N ASN A 149 -20.36 -12.37 19.30
CA ASN A 149 -20.18 -11.75 20.61
C ASN A 149 -18.77 -12.03 21.16
N MET A 150 -18.30 -11.21 22.11
CA MET A 150 -16.96 -11.35 22.71
C MET A 150 -16.67 -12.77 23.23
N LEU A 151 -17.62 -13.40 23.92
CA LEU A 151 -17.45 -14.77 24.43
C LEU A 151 -17.32 -15.80 23.30
N GLU A 152 -18.07 -15.64 22.22
CA GLU A 152 -17.99 -16.51 21.06
C GLU A 152 -16.66 -16.30 20.34
N MET A 153 -16.19 -15.05 20.21
CA MET A 153 -14.89 -14.74 19.63
C MET A 153 -13.75 -15.46 20.38
N TYR A 154 -13.75 -15.43 21.71
CA TYR A 154 -12.77 -16.19 22.50
C TYR A 154 -12.84 -17.69 22.20
N ARG A 155 -14.03 -18.27 22.11
CA ARG A 155 -14.18 -19.70 21.78
C ARG A 155 -13.66 -20.02 20.37
N LEU A 156 -13.88 -19.15 19.39
CA LEU A 156 -13.38 -19.33 18.03
C LEU A 156 -11.84 -19.35 18.04
N LEU A 157 -11.22 -18.39 18.73
CA LEU A 157 -9.77 -18.31 18.89
C LEU A 157 -9.19 -19.53 19.63
N ASP A 158 -9.83 -19.99 20.71
CA ASP A 158 -9.39 -21.19 21.45
C ASP A 158 -9.44 -22.44 20.57
N MET A 159 -10.47 -22.57 19.72
CA MET A 159 -10.59 -23.67 18.76
C MET A 159 -9.54 -23.61 17.66
N GLU A 160 -9.16 -22.41 17.23
CA GLU A 160 -8.09 -22.20 16.25
C GLU A 160 -6.72 -22.52 16.85
N GLU A 161 -6.44 -22.07 18.08
CA GLU A 161 -5.21 -22.42 18.80
C GLU A 161 -5.08 -23.93 19.04
N SER A 162 -6.20 -24.60 19.30
CA SER A 162 -6.28 -26.05 19.49
C SER A 162 -6.24 -26.86 18.17
N ASP A 163 -6.11 -26.20 17.02
CA ASP A 163 -6.15 -26.78 15.66
C ASP A 163 -7.39 -27.64 15.38
N LEU A 164 -8.54 -27.25 15.95
CA LEU A 164 -9.83 -27.93 15.80
C LEU A 164 -10.63 -27.42 14.59
N CYS A 165 -10.06 -26.54 13.78
CA CYS A 165 -10.72 -25.84 12.69
C CYS A 165 -9.95 -25.98 11.37
N SER A 166 -10.58 -25.61 10.25
CA SER A 166 -9.90 -25.57 8.96
C SER A 166 -8.79 -24.51 8.99
N LYS A 167 -7.69 -24.78 8.30
CA LYS A 167 -6.62 -23.79 8.10
C LYS A 167 -7.12 -22.57 7.30
N ARG A 168 -6.43 -21.44 7.45
CA ARG A 168 -6.84 -20.13 6.89
C ARG A 168 -6.53 -19.96 5.40
N GLY A 169 -5.77 -20.85 4.77
CA GLY A 169 -5.30 -20.68 3.40
C GLY A 169 -6.37 -20.94 2.34
N LEU A 170 -6.09 -20.47 1.12
CA LEU A 170 -6.99 -20.63 -0.03
C LEU A 170 -7.17 -22.09 -0.47
N LEU A 171 -6.12 -22.89 -0.32
CA LEU A 171 -6.14 -24.32 -0.61
C LEU A 171 -6.44 -25.11 0.67
N PRO A 172 -7.11 -26.27 0.57
CA PRO A 172 -7.39 -27.07 1.76
C PRO A 172 -6.09 -27.48 2.46
N ASN A 173 -6.07 -27.32 3.79
CA ASN A 173 -4.93 -27.63 4.66
C ASN A 173 -3.66 -26.78 4.43
N THR A 174 -3.78 -25.58 3.86
CA THR A 174 -2.67 -24.63 3.79
C THR A 174 -2.95 -23.41 4.68
N ASP A 175 -1.89 -22.75 5.15
CA ASP A 175 -1.96 -21.49 5.91
C ASP A 175 -1.68 -20.26 5.04
N GLN A 176 -1.40 -20.47 3.76
CA GLN A 176 -1.01 -19.40 2.84
C GLN A 176 -2.22 -18.56 2.44
N GLN A 177 -2.22 -17.29 2.84
CA GLN A 177 -3.33 -16.35 2.62
C GLN A 177 -3.03 -15.29 1.55
N THR A 178 -1.76 -15.00 1.30
CA THR A 178 -1.32 -13.98 0.35
C THR A 178 -0.88 -14.60 -0.97
N PHE A 179 -1.34 -14.00 -2.06
CA PHE A 179 -1.07 -14.47 -3.41
C PHE A 179 -0.74 -13.31 -4.34
N GLU A 180 0.21 -13.53 -5.22
CA GLU A 180 0.47 -12.68 -6.37
C GLU A 180 -0.30 -13.22 -7.58
N MET A 181 -1.09 -12.37 -8.21
CA MET A 181 -2.01 -12.77 -9.26
C MET A 181 -1.54 -12.31 -10.63
N TYR A 182 -1.56 -13.24 -11.58
CA TYR A 182 -1.48 -12.93 -13.00
C TYR A 182 -2.73 -13.47 -13.72
N LEU A 183 -3.57 -12.56 -14.20
CA LEU A 183 -4.95 -12.83 -14.61
C LEU A 183 -5.15 -12.72 -16.13
N PRO A 184 -6.11 -13.47 -16.69
CA PRO A 184 -6.56 -13.26 -18.06
C PRO A 184 -7.17 -11.87 -18.28
N SER A 185 -7.05 -11.31 -19.48
CA SER A 185 -7.57 -9.96 -19.81
C SER A 185 -9.08 -9.82 -19.60
N ILE A 186 -9.84 -10.91 -19.76
CA ILE A 186 -11.30 -10.92 -19.61
C ILE A 186 -11.74 -10.44 -18.23
N ILE A 187 -11.02 -10.78 -17.16
CA ILE A 187 -11.35 -10.35 -15.79
C ILE A 187 -11.30 -8.83 -15.68
N HIS A 188 -10.24 -8.23 -16.23
CA HIS A 188 -10.08 -6.79 -16.23
C HIS A 188 -11.14 -6.09 -17.08
N GLU A 189 -11.48 -6.65 -18.24
CA GLU A 189 -12.51 -6.12 -19.13
C GLU A 189 -13.90 -6.14 -18.48
N LEU A 190 -14.26 -7.22 -17.81
CA LEU A 190 -15.53 -7.33 -17.06
C LEU A 190 -15.59 -6.32 -15.90
N LEU A 191 -14.54 -6.23 -15.08
CA LEU A 191 -14.46 -5.23 -14.00
C LEU A 191 -14.55 -3.79 -14.53
N LYS A 192 -13.92 -3.53 -15.69
CA LYS A 192 -13.99 -2.22 -16.37
C LYS A 192 -15.40 -1.96 -16.88
N GLU A 193 -16.09 -2.97 -17.40
CA GLU A 193 -17.46 -2.84 -17.90
C GLU A 193 -18.45 -2.53 -16.77
N TYR A 194 -18.38 -3.25 -15.65
CA TYR A 194 -19.21 -2.95 -14.47
C TYR A 194 -19.02 -1.51 -14.00
N ARG A 195 -17.78 -1.03 -13.93
CA ARG A 195 -17.46 0.36 -13.58
C ARG A 195 -17.96 1.36 -14.61
N ARG A 196 -17.82 1.07 -15.91
CA ARG A 196 -18.31 1.94 -16.98
C ARG A 196 -19.82 2.17 -16.87
N ARG A 197 -20.60 1.12 -16.62
CA ARG A 197 -22.06 1.21 -16.43
C ARG A 197 -22.43 2.14 -15.26
N LEU A 198 -21.60 2.16 -14.21
CA LEU A 198 -21.78 3.06 -13.06
C LEU A 198 -21.42 4.52 -13.41
N LEU A 199 -20.35 4.77 -14.17
CA LEU A 199 -19.99 6.14 -14.58
C LEU A 199 -20.97 6.74 -15.60
N GLU A 200 -21.44 5.95 -16.57
CA GLU A 200 -22.41 6.41 -17.58
C GLU A 200 -23.71 6.88 -16.93
N THR A 201 -24.16 6.19 -15.88
CA THR A 201 -25.36 6.57 -15.13
C THR A 201 -25.15 7.85 -14.30
N ALA A 202 -24.00 7.99 -13.64
CA ALA A 202 -23.65 9.21 -12.92
C ALA A 202 -23.53 10.44 -13.84
N ALA A 203 -22.99 10.27 -15.06
CA ALA A 203 -22.86 11.35 -16.05
C ALA A 203 -24.22 11.82 -16.59
N ILE A 204 -25.16 10.89 -16.82
CA ILE A 204 -26.54 11.21 -17.23
C ILE A 204 -27.27 11.97 -16.10
N SER A 205 -27.07 11.58 -14.84
CA SER A 205 -27.63 12.25 -13.66
C SER A 205 -27.14 13.71 -13.54
N HIS A 206 -25.85 13.94 -13.77
CA HIS A 206 -25.26 15.29 -13.71
C HIS A 206 -25.69 16.20 -14.88
N ASN A 207 -25.81 15.65 -16.09
CA ASN A 207 -26.19 16.43 -17.28
C ASN A 207 -27.68 16.85 -17.25
N ASN A 208 -28.55 16.04 -16.63
CA ASN A 208 -29.95 16.41 -16.40
C ASN A 208 -30.14 17.48 -15.31
N ASN A 209 -29.19 17.67 -14.39
CA ASN A 209 -29.26 18.74 -13.39
C ASN A 209 -28.95 20.13 -13.94
N ASN A 210 -28.20 20.23 -15.05
CA ASN A 210 -27.93 21.51 -15.71
C ASN A 210 -29.09 22.01 -16.60
N ASN A 211 -30.10 21.16 -16.87
CA ASN A 211 -31.20 21.45 -17.78
C ASN A 211 -32.60 21.32 -17.14
N LYS A 212 -32.80 21.70 -15.87
CA LYS A 212 -34.13 21.70 -15.26
C LYS A 212 -34.87 23.02 -15.48
N ARG A 213 -35.65 23.08 -16.57
CA ARG A 213 -36.97 23.74 -16.55
C ARG A 213 -37.92 22.85 -15.73
N PRO A 214 -38.72 23.38 -14.80
CA PRO A 214 -39.59 22.54 -13.97
C PRO A 214 -40.83 22.18 -14.79
N ILE A 215 -40.99 20.90 -15.12
CA ILE A 215 -42.30 20.34 -15.49
C ILE A 215 -42.68 19.39 -14.35
N ASN A 216 -43.66 19.82 -13.58
CA ASN A 216 -44.30 19.03 -12.53
C ASN A 216 -45.14 17.94 -13.18
N THR A 217 -44.65 16.70 -13.17
CA THR A 217 -45.50 15.52 -13.39
C THR A 217 -45.03 14.40 -12.47
N PHE A 218 -45.90 14.07 -11.51
CA PHE A 218 -46.05 12.81 -10.75
C PHE A 218 -44.82 11.94 -10.49
N GLY A 219 -44.43 11.89 -9.21
CA GLY A 219 -43.50 10.91 -8.65
C GLY A 219 -42.08 11.44 -8.53
N ASN A 220 -41.82 12.24 -7.49
CA ASN A 220 -40.46 12.56 -7.04
C ASN A 220 -39.78 11.27 -6.53
N LEU A 221 -39.33 10.42 -7.46
CA LEU A 221 -38.25 9.46 -7.17
C LEU A 221 -37.00 10.32 -6.96
N ASN A 222 -36.51 10.35 -5.71
CA ASN A 222 -35.28 11.04 -5.37
C ASN A 222 -34.17 10.49 -6.28
N LEU A 223 -33.70 11.31 -7.22
CA LEU A 223 -32.69 10.89 -8.20
C LEU A 223 -31.42 10.34 -7.53
N GLY A 224 -31.11 10.81 -6.31
CA GLY A 224 -30.06 10.26 -5.45
C GLY A 224 -30.36 8.85 -4.92
N GLU A 225 -31.60 8.49 -4.62
CA GLU A 225 -31.96 7.12 -4.19
C GLU A 225 -31.80 6.12 -5.35
N LEU A 226 -32.13 6.53 -6.58
CA LEU A 226 -31.93 5.70 -7.77
C LEU A 226 -30.44 5.46 -8.07
N ASP A 227 -29.61 6.48 -7.90
CA ASP A 227 -28.15 6.36 -8.09
C ASP A 227 -27.52 5.50 -6.98
N MET A 228 -27.98 5.63 -5.72
CA MET A 228 -27.53 4.78 -4.60
C MET A 228 -27.94 3.32 -4.78
N ALA A 229 -29.19 3.04 -5.18
CA ALA A 229 -29.65 1.67 -5.43
C ALA A 229 -28.84 0.98 -6.54
N LYS A 230 -28.49 1.72 -7.60
CA LYS A 230 -27.62 1.21 -8.67
C LYS A 230 -26.19 0.96 -8.17
N MET A 231 -25.63 1.84 -7.35
CA MET A 231 -24.31 1.65 -6.74
C MET A 231 -24.28 0.36 -5.91
N VAL A 232 -25.27 0.16 -5.04
CA VAL A 232 -25.41 -1.07 -4.23
C VAL A 232 -25.56 -2.30 -5.13
N SER A 233 -26.40 -2.24 -6.17
CA SER A 233 -26.57 -3.37 -7.09
C SER A 233 -25.28 -3.72 -7.85
N THR A 234 -24.46 -2.71 -8.16
CA THR A 234 -23.17 -2.90 -8.84
C THR A 234 -22.15 -3.51 -7.88
N TYR A 235 -22.12 -3.04 -6.62
CA TYR A 235 -21.30 -3.62 -5.56
C TYR A 235 -21.60 -5.12 -5.39
N VAL A 236 -22.87 -5.49 -5.28
CA VAL A 236 -23.31 -6.90 -5.16
C VAL A 236 -22.90 -7.71 -6.39
N GLN A 237 -23.07 -7.16 -7.61
CA GLN A 237 -22.65 -7.83 -8.85
C GLN A 237 -21.14 -8.09 -8.90
N ILE A 238 -20.32 -7.10 -8.51
CA ILE A 238 -18.85 -7.24 -8.48
C ILE A 238 -18.44 -8.28 -7.44
N ASN A 239 -19.02 -8.26 -6.24
CA ASN A 239 -18.70 -9.25 -5.21
C ASN A 239 -19.10 -10.66 -5.63
N ASN A 240 -20.32 -10.86 -6.15
CA ASN A 240 -20.74 -12.16 -6.67
C ASN A 240 -19.82 -12.65 -7.79
N PHE A 241 -19.41 -11.76 -8.69
CA PHE A 241 -18.46 -12.09 -9.74
C PHE A 241 -17.10 -12.56 -9.16
N LEU A 242 -16.54 -11.84 -8.19
CA LEU A 242 -15.27 -12.20 -7.57
C LEU A 242 -15.38 -13.50 -6.75
N ILE A 243 -16.48 -13.70 -6.02
CA ILE A 243 -16.75 -14.94 -5.28
C ILE A 243 -16.81 -16.13 -6.25
N ASN A 244 -17.56 -16.00 -7.34
CA ASN A 244 -17.67 -17.05 -8.35
C ASN A 244 -16.34 -17.31 -9.08
N PHE A 245 -15.52 -16.27 -9.28
CA PHE A 245 -14.19 -16.42 -9.85
C PHE A 245 -13.24 -17.19 -8.91
N ILE A 246 -13.20 -16.83 -7.63
CA ILE A 246 -12.36 -17.54 -6.64
C ILE A 246 -12.86 -18.97 -6.39
N ALA A 247 -14.15 -19.23 -6.54
CA ALA A 247 -14.74 -20.55 -6.37
C ALA A 247 -14.64 -21.47 -7.61
N HIS A 248 -13.85 -21.09 -8.63
CA HIS A 248 -13.68 -21.83 -9.90
C HIS A 248 -15.03 -22.06 -10.64
N MET A 249 -16.02 -21.19 -10.44
CA MET A 249 -17.36 -21.32 -11.04
C MET A 249 -17.52 -20.56 -12.36
N LEU A 250 -16.43 -19.99 -12.91
CA LEU A 250 -16.48 -19.16 -14.11
C LEU A 250 -15.89 -19.91 -15.32
N ASP A 251 -16.75 -20.41 -16.22
CA ASP A 251 -16.33 -21.20 -17.39
C ASP A 251 -15.30 -20.51 -18.30
N LYS A 252 -15.29 -19.17 -18.33
CA LYS A 252 -14.49 -18.36 -19.25
C LYS A 252 -13.14 -17.91 -18.70
N ALA A 253 -12.95 -17.99 -17.38
CA ALA A 253 -11.72 -17.55 -16.75
C ALA A 253 -11.49 -18.35 -15.48
N ASP A 254 -10.42 -19.13 -15.49
CA ASP A 254 -10.02 -19.96 -14.36
C ASP A 254 -8.64 -19.54 -13.85
N TYR A 255 -8.19 -20.05 -12.71
CA TYR A 255 -6.85 -19.85 -12.21
C TYR A 255 -6.24 -21.09 -11.55
N ARG A 256 -4.91 -21.17 -11.58
CA ARG A 256 -4.13 -22.21 -10.89
C ARG A 256 -3.25 -21.60 -9.82
N VAL A 257 -3.18 -22.26 -8.67
CA VAL A 257 -2.24 -21.91 -7.60
C VAL A 257 -0.93 -22.65 -7.84
N GLN A 258 0.20 -21.94 -7.83
CA GLN A 258 1.53 -22.48 -8.08
C GLN A 258 2.60 -21.72 -7.29
N ASP A 259 3.73 -22.36 -6.98
CA ASP A 259 4.90 -21.65 -6.44
C ASP A 259 5.78 -21.08 -7.57
N LYS A 260 6.32 -19.87 -7.36
CA LYS A 260 7.38 -19.34 -8.24
C LYS A 260 8.61 -20.24 -8.15
N THR A 261 9.23 -20.54 -9.28
CA THR A 261 10.56 -21.16 -9.27
C THR A 261 11.58 -20.20 -8.67
N SER A 262 12.69 -20.73 -8.13
CA SER A 262 13.72 -19.87 -7.53
C SER A 262 14.30 -18.84 -8.51
N MET A 263 14.38 -19.17 -9.80
CA MET A 263 14.80 -18.23 -10.85
C MET A 263 13.78 -17.12 -11.09
N GLU A 264 12.50 -17.46 -11.20
CA GLU A 264 11.41 -16.49 -11.34
C GLU A 264 11.33 -15.56 -10.14
N SER A 265 11.49 -16.10 -8.93
CA SER A 265 11.52 -15.32 -7.70
C SER A 265 12.73 -14.39 -7.61
N MET A 266 13.91 -14.81 -8.09
CA MET A 266 15.14 -14.00 -8.02
C MET A 266 15.15 -12.86 -9.03
N LEU A 267 14.61 -13.10 -10.23
CA LEU A 267 14.61 -12.15 -11.34
C LEU A 267 13.31 -11.33 -11.44
N ASP A 268 12.34 -11.57 -10.55
CA ASP A 268 11.03 -10.91 -10.51
C ASP A 268 10.33 -10.93 -11.88
N PHE A 269 10.31 -12.12 -12.51
CA PHE A 269 9.61 -12.35 -13.77
C PHE A 269 8.80 -13.64 -13.70
N GLU A 270 7.68 -13.66 -14.40
CA GLU A 270 6.86 -14.85 -14.58
C GLU A 270 7.17 -15.49 -15.93
N SER A 271 7.69 -16.72 -15.95
CA SER A 271 7.97 -17.45 -17.20
C SER A 271 6.68 -17.95 -17.86
N SER A 272 5.63 -18.14 -17.04
CA SER A 272 4.35 -18.69 -17.47
C SER A 272 3.54 -17.62 -18.21
N SER A 273 3.55 -17.67 -19.54
CA SER A 273 2.60 -16.89 -20.33
C SER A 273 1.18 -17.31 -19.95
N VAL A 274 0.29 -16.36 -19.63
CA VAL A 274 -1.14 -16.62 -19.47
C VAL A 274 -1.67 -17.12 -20.81
N SER A 275 -1.77 -18.43 -20.93
CA SER A 275 -2.56 -19.08 -21.97
C SER A 275 -3.98 -18.54 -21.88
N GLN A 276 -4.56 -18.18 -23.02
CA GLN A 276 -5.87 -17.52 -23.10
C GLN A 276 -6.91 -18.29 -22.26
N GLY A 277 -7.24 -17.78 -21.07
CA GLY A 277 -8.29 -18.31 -20.19
C GLY A 277 -7.86 -18.75 -18.79
N ILE A 278 -6.57 -19.03 -18.54
CA ILE A 278 -6.10 -19.50 -17.22
C ILE A 278 -5.12 -18.49 -16.61
N GLY A 279 -5.47 -17.96 -15.43
CA GLY A 279 -4.61 -17.15 -14.58
C GLY A 279 -3.74 -17.98 -13.64
N TYR A 280 -2.78 -17.33 -13.01
CA TYR A 280 -1.88 -17.91 -12.02
C TYR A 280 -1.95 -17.14 -10.72
N PHE A 281 -2.05 -17.86 -9.61
CA PHE A 281 -1.93 -17.36 -8.25
C PHE A 281 -0.65 -17.93 -7.68
N TYR A 282 0.35 -17.07 -7.52
CA TYR A 282 1.62 -17.43 -6.93
C TYR A 282 1.56 -17.28 -5.43
N ASN A 283 1.98 -18.31 -4.69
CA ASN A 283 2.07 -18.21 -3.23
C ASN A 283 3.08 -17.12 -2.84
N ASP A 284 2.66 -16.19 -2.00
CA ASP A 284 3.46 -15.04 -1.57
C ASP A 284 3.77 -15.11 -0.07
N SER A 285 4.88 -15.73 0.31
CA SER A 285 5.28 -15.83 1.73
C SER A 285 5.84 -14.53 2.32
N ASN A 286 6.15 -13.52 1.50
CA ASN A 286 6.87 -12.31 1.93
C ASN A 286 6.01 -11.04 1.90
N ASN A 287 4.68 -11.17 1.75
CA ASN A 287 3.76 -10.03 1.67
C ASN A 287 4.14 -9.03 0.56
N LEU A 288 4.43 -9.53 -0.64
CA LEU A 288 4.75 -8.75 -1.85
C LEU A 288 3.67 -7.71 -2.21
N PHE A 289 2.43 -7.85 -1.71
CA PHE A 289 1.40 -6.82 -1.85
C PHE A 289 1.83 -5.46 -1.27
N GLU A 290 2.82 -5.44 -0.38
CA GLU A 290 3.46 -4.23 0.11
C GLU A 290 3.98 -3.34 -1.02
N ASN A 291 4.35 -3.91 -2.16
CA ASN A 291 4.83 -3.17 -3.33
C ASN A 291 3.79 -2.20 -3.92
N ILE A 292 2.50 -2.33 -3.57
CA ILE A 292 1.44 -1.35 -3.92
C ILE A 292 1.42 -0.18 -2.93
N LEU A 293 1.77 -0.44 -1.68
CA LEU A 293 1.70 0.52 -0.59
C LEU A 293 2.86 1.51 -0.67
N PHE A 294 2.75 2.60 0.09
CA PHE A 294 3.80 3.61 0.15
C PHE A 294 5.12 3.05 0.70
N SER A 295 5.07 2.04 1.58
CA SER A 295 6.25 1.35 2.10
C SER A 295 7.00 0.51 1.05
N GLY A 296 6.31 0.02 0.02
CA GLY A 296 6.95 -0.66 -1.13
C GLY A 296 7.71 0.30 -2.05
N LEU A 297 7.35 1.59 -2.04
CA LEU A 297 8.00 2.64 -2.82
C LEU A 297 9.13 3.35 -2.05
N GLU A 298 9.49 2.85 -0.87
CA GLU A 298 10.43 3.53 0.04
C GLU A 298 11.78 3.83 -0.63
N THR A 299 12.34 2.92 -1.42
CA THR A 299 13.61 3.14 -2.13
C THR A 299 13.52 4.35 -3.08
N THR A 300 12.42 4.49 -3.81
CA THR A 300 12.19 5.62 -4.72
C THR A 300 11.97 6.93 -3.96
N LEU A 301 11.30 6.87 -2.81
CA LEU A 301 11.09 8.04 -1.95
C LEU A 301 12.42 8.53 -1.35
N ILE A 302 13.23 7.61 -0.84
CA ILE A 302 14.56 7.90 -0.28
C ILE A 302 15.46 8.54 -1.33
N THR A 303 15.49 8.01 -2.56
CA THR A 303 16.34 8.57 -3.62
C THR A 303 15.89 9.97 -4.00
N LEU A 304 14.57 10.21 -4.10
CA LEU A 304 14.03 11.54 -4.33
C LEU A 304 14.40 12.51 -3.19
N GLU A 305 14.28 12.09 -1.94
CA GLU A 305 14.62 12.89 -0.76
C GLU A 305 16.12 13.22 -0.71
N LEU A 306 16.98 12.24 -0.99
CA LEU A 306 18.42 12.43 -1.08
C LEU A 306 18.81 13.42 -2.19
N ILE A 307 18.24 13.25 -3.39
CA ILE A 307 18.50 14.16 -4.52
C ILE A 307 18.02 15.57 -4.16
N THR A 308 16.86 15.70 -3.52
CA THR A 308 16.34 16.99 -3.06
C THR A 308 17.28 17.62 -2.05
N PHE A 309 17.72 16.88 -1.04
CA PHE A 309 18.66 17.35 -0.02
C PHE A 309 19.94 17.91 -0.66
N ILE A 310 20.54 17.16 -1.60
CA ILE A 310 21.75 17.56 -2.32
C ILE A 310 21.52 18.81 -3.18
N ILE A 311 20.39 18.90 -3.88
CA ILE A 311 20.09 20.07 -4.74
C ILE A 311 19.93 21.33 -3.88
N VAL A 312 19.28 21.24 -2.72
CA VAL A 312 19.13 22.39 -1.83
C VAL A 312 20.47 22.76 -1.19
N ASP A 313 21.29 21.77 -0.79
CA ASP A 313 22.64 22.00 -0.23
C ASP A 313 23.56 22.77 -1.19
N LEU A 314 23.45 22.49 -2.48
CA LEU A 314 24.20 23.19 -3.53
C LEU A 314 23.75 24.65 -3.72
N LEU A 315 22.53 25.00 -3.32
CA LEU A 315 21.96 26.35 -3.48
C LEU A 315 22.03 27.19 -2.19
N SER A 316 21.81 26.56 -1.04
CA SER A 316 21.67 27.20 0.27
C SER A 316 23.01 27.25 1.01
N HIS A 317 23.83 26.20 0.87
CA HIS A 317 24.94 25.86 1.76
C HIS A 317 24.57 25.82 3.25
N ASP A 318 23.31 25.56 3.58
CA ASP A 318 22.78 25.49 4.94
C ASP A 318 21.96 24.21 5.13
N TYR A 319 22.52 23.28 5.93
CA TYR A 319 21.93 21.97 6.21
C TYR A 319 20.54 22.04 6.85
N ILE A 320 20.23 23.12 7.57
CA ILE A 320 18.92 23.32 8.19
C ILE A 320 17.87 23.59 7.11
N ILE A 321 18.21 24.44 6.14
CA ILE A 321 17.32 24.74 5.00
C ILE A 321 17.13 23.47 4.16
N ASP A 322 18.20 22.70 3.93
CA ASP A 322 18.15 21.46 3.15
C ASP A 322 17.21 20.44 3.76
N ALA A 323 17.33 20.23 5.07
CA ALA A 323 16.45 19.34 5.82
C ALA A 323 15.01 19.85 5.85
N PHE A 324 14.80 21.14 6.06
CA PHE A 324 13.46 21.72 6.10
C PHE A 324 12.72 21.55 4.77
N VAL A 325 13.37 21.87 3.65
CA VAL A 325 12.78 21.73 2.31
C VAL A 325 12.53 20.26 1.98
N THR A 326 13.48 19.37 2.29
CA THR A 326 13.33 17.92 2.07
C THR A 326 12.18 17.34 2.89
N TYR A 327 12.04 17.77 4.15
CA TYR A 327 10.93 17.36 5.02
C TYR A 327 9.57 17.83 4.48
N LEU A 328 9.48 19.09 4.03
CA LEU A 328 8.26 19.65 3.45
C LEU A 328 7.86 18.88 2.18
N LEU A 329 8.81 18.59 1.29
CA LEU A 329 8.58 17.78 0.10
C LEU A 329 8.02 16.38 0.47
N SER A 330 8.64 15.74 1.47
CA SER A 330 8.21 14.43 1.95
C SER A 330 6.76 14.44 2.47
N LEU A 331 6.42 15.43 3.30
CA LEU A 331 5.06 15.62 3.80
C LEU A 331 4.05 15.88 2.68
N PHE A 332 4.43 16.68 1.69
CA PHE A 332 3.59 16.98 0.53
C PHE A 332 3.29 15.70 -0.27
N ILE A 333 4.31 14.89 -0.56
CA ILE A 333 4.15 13.63 -1.29
C ILE A 333 3.28 12.65 -0.50
N GLN A 334 3.53 12.50 0.81
CA GLN A 334 2.75 11.62 1.66
C GLN A 334 1.27 12.05 1.72
N SER A 335 1.00 13.36 1.85
CA SER A 335 -0.37 13.88 1.83
C SER A 335 -1.05 13.66 0.48
N LEU A 336 -0.33 13.87 -0.63
CA LEU A 336 -0.85 13.70 -1.97
C LEU A 336 -1.19 12.23 -2.24
N TYR A 337 -0.28 11.33 -1.88
CA TYR A 337 -0.48 9.89 -1.99
C TYR A 337 -1.68 9.44 -1.17
N GLY A 338 -1.80 9.86 0.10
CA GLY A 338 -2.94 9.51 0.95
C GLY A 338 -4.29 9.94 0.37
N ARG A 339 -4.38 11.15 -0.20
CA ARG A 339 -5.58 11.63 -0.89
C ARG A 339 -5.92 10.78 -2.11
N PHE A 340 -4.92 10.43 -2.93
CA PHE A 340 -5.13 9.58 -4.09
C PHE A 340 -5.51 8.15 -3.70
N ALA A 341 -4.90 7.58 -2.67
CA ALA A 341 -5.21 6.25 -2.15
C ALA A 341 -6.65 6.18 -1.65
N ARG A 342 -7.08 7.15 -0.82
CA ARG A 342 -8.48 7.26 -0.35
C ARG A 342 -9.47 7.35 -1.50
N LYS A 343 -9.23 8.27 -2.45
CA LYS A 343 -10.10 8.44 -3.63
C LYS A 343 -10.15 7.18 -4.49
N ASN A 344 -9.01 6.51 -4.67
CA ASN A 344 -8.93 5.26 -5.43
C ASN A 344 -9.73 4.14 -4.79
N LEU A 345 -9.65 4.03 -3.45
CA LEU A 345 -10.39 3.04 -2.67
C LEU A 345 -11.90 3.28 -2.83
N VAL A 346 -12.39 4.47 -2.47
CA VAL A 346 -13.81 4.86 -2.60
C VAL A 346 -14.36 4.54 -3.99
N GLN A 347 -13.65 4.95 -5.04
CA GLN A 347 -14.11 4.75 -6.42
C GLN A 347 -14.15 3.27 -6.84
N LYS A 348 -13.25 2.44 -6.31
CA LYS A 348 -13.13 1.03 -6.73
C LYS A 348 -13.94 0.07 -5.88
N THR A 349 -14.12 0.37 -4.59
CA THR A 349 -14.88 -0.46 -3.64
C THR A 349 -16.32 0.02 -3.46
N LEU A 350 -16.67 1.22 -3.97
CA LEU A 350 -17.99 1.85 -3.82
C LEU A 350 -18.39 2.08 -2.35
N VAL A 351 -17.39 2.12 -1.48
CA VAL A 351 -17.51 2.43 -0.06
C VAL A 351 -17.70 3.93 0.10
N ASP A 352 -18.64 4.33 0.95
CA ASP A 352 -18.92 5.76 1.22
C ASP A 352 -17.75 6.43 1.96
N GLU A 353 -17.29 7.56 1.40
CA GLU A 353 -16.13 8.31 1.89
C GLU A 353 -16.29 8.81 3.32
N ARG A 354 -17.53 9.02 3.79
CA ARG A 354 -17.81 9.53 5.16
C ARG A 354 -17.37 8.58 6.27
N PHE A 355 -17.18 7.30 5.95
CA PHE A 355 -16.72 6.28 6.89
C PHE A 355 -15.20 6.06 6.83
N LEU A 356 -14.49 6.82 5.99
CA LEU A 356 -13.05 6.73 5.82
C LEU A 356 -12.36 7.88 6.55
N PHE A 357 -11.66 7.60 7.65
CA PHE A 357 -10.99 8.62 8.46
C PHE A 357 -9.50 8.73 8.19
#